data_AF-A0A7Y5X2I0-F1
#
_entry.id   AF-A0A7Y5X2I0-F1
#
_cell.length_a   1.000
_cell.length_b   1.000
_cell.length_c   1.000
_cell.angle_alpha   90.00
_cell.angle_beta   90.00
_cell.angle_gamma   90.00
#
_symmetry.space_group_name_H-M   'P 1'
#
loop_
_entity.id
_entity.type
_entity.pdbx_description
1 polymer ?
#
loop_
_entity_poly.entity_id
_entity_poly.type
_entity_poly.pdbx_seq_one_letter_code
_entity_poly.pdbx_strand_id
1 'polypeptide(L)'
;YRSMQNDDPAGSLDAWTVLAGLAARTERLRLGTMVSPVTFRPAAVLAKSVVTVDHISNGRVELGIGAGWFEAEHATYGFDFMTTRERLDELDRQLEQIVRHWTSADDVWPKPMQQPRPPIIIGGTARPRTVRAAVRWADEYNTVFPTVEEARERKQTLDRAARAAGREPLRYSMMIGCAVARTAEELQRRLERHRSPPPISGTIDEVVEQLRAYERVGVERAMLQHLMHDDVEMVAVLGEVAARLR
;
A
#
# COMPACT_ATOMS: atom_id res chain seq x y z
N TYR A 1 10.43 -13.57 -3.68
CA TYR A 1 10.52 -12.17 -4.10
C TYR A 1 11.93 -11.70 -3.88
N ARG A 2 12.40 -10.73 -4.68
CA ARG A 2 13.75 -10.20 -4.56
C ARG A 2 13.76 -9.02 -3.58
N SER A 3 14.54 -9.12 -2.52
CA SER A 3 14.74 -7.99 -1.59
C SER A 3 15.47 -6.85 -2.30
N MET A 4 15.10 -5.60 -1.96
CA MET A 4 15.87 -4.42 -2.37
C MET A 4 17.16 -4.24 -1.56
N GLN A 5 17.26 -4.91 -0.41
CA GLN A 5 18.49 -4.98 0.38
C GLN A 5 19.29 -6.18 -0.15
N ASN A 6 20.20 -5.93 -1.08
CA ASN A 6 20.91 -6.95 -1.87
C ASN A 6 21.72 -7.99 -1.05
N ASP A 7 21.82 -7.84 0.28
CA ASP A 7 22.67 -8.65 1.16
C ASP A 7 21.93 -9.29 2.35
N ASP A 8 20.59 -9.25 2.39
CA ASP A 8 19.83 -9.88 3.48
C ASP A 8 19.49 -11.35 3.14
N PRO A 9 20.07 -12.34 3.85
CA PRO A 9 19.78 -13.76 3.62
C PRO A 9 18.31 -14.13 3.90
N ALA A 10 17.56 -13.30 4.64
CA ALA A 10 16.13 -13.51 4.88
C ALA A 10 15.28 -13.31 3.61
N GLY A 11 15.78 -12.55 2.63
CA GLY A 11 15.12 -12.35 1.33
C GLY A 11 13.74 -11.69 1.43
N SER A 12 12.80 -12.08 0.57
CA SER A 12 11.43 -11.57 0.61
C SER A 12 10.41 -12.68 0.38
N LEU A 13 9.52 -12.84 1.37
CA LEU A 13 8.44 -13.82 1.38
C LEU A 13 7.30 -13.45 0.44
N ASP A 14 6.43 -14.43 0.16
CA ASP A 14 5.20 -14.19 -0.57
C ASP A 14 4.16 -13.42 0.25
N ALA A 15 3.83 -12.20 -0.19
CA ALA A 15 2.95 -11.32 0.56
C ALA A 15 1.56 -11.94 0.82
N TRP A 16 0.94 -12.59 -0.17
CA TRP A 16 -0.39 -13.17 0.00
C TRP A 16 -0.40 -14.39 0.93
N THR A 17 0.66 -15.21 0.88
CA THR A 17 0.84 -16.34 1.80
C THR A 17 1.06 -15.86 3.23
N VAL A 18 1.88 -14.83 3.42
CA VAL A 18 2.08 -14.19 4.73
C VAL A 18 0.78 -13.58 5.24
N LEU A 19 0.02 -12.88 4.40
CA LEU A 19 -1.26 -12.28 4.76
C LEU A 19 -2.29 -13.32 5.18
N ALA A 20 -2.35 -14.49 4.54
CA ALA A 20 -3.22 -15.59 4.97
C ALA A 20 -2.86 -16.09 6.38
N GLY A 21 -1.56 -16.24 6.68
CA GLY A 21 -1.09 -16.61 8.02
C GLY A 21 -1.40 -15.54 9.07
N LEU A 22 -1.16 -14.27 8.77
CA LEU A 22 -1.47 -13.15 9.66
C LEU A 22 -2.98 -12.98 9.88
N ALA A 23 -3.79 -13.17 8.84
CA ALA A 23 -5.25 -13.10 8.91
C ALA A 23 -5.79 -14.10 9.95
N ALA A 24 -5.28 -15.33 9.94
CA ALA A 24 -5.67 -16.38 10.89
C ALA A 24 -5.19 -16.14 12.34
N ARG A 25 -4.25 -15.22 12.55
CA ARG A 25 -3.61 -14.94 13.86
C ARG A 25 -3.98 -13.57 14.44
N THR A 26 -4.85 -12.82 13.77
CA THR A 26 -5.25 -11.47 14.16
C THR A 26 -6.75 -11.31 14.03
N GLU A 27 -7.34 -10.42 14.83
CA GLU A 27 -8.81 -10.27 14.86
C GLU A 27 -9.29 -8.89 14.39
N ARG A 28 -8.44 -7.86 14.49
CA ARG A 28 -8.86 -6.46 14.31
C ARG A 28 -8.11 -5.72 13.22
N LEU A 29 -6.86 -6.08 12.96
CA LEU A 29 -6.01 -5.37 12.00
C LEU A 29 -6.58 -5.51 10.58
N ARG A 30 -6.62 -4.42 9.83
CA ARG A 30 -6.78 -4.53 8.37
C ARG A 30 -5.42 -4.89 7.78
N LEU A 31 -5.43 -5.74 6.74
CA LEU A 31 -4.22 -6.31 6.19
C LEU A 31 -4.29 -6.36 4.67
N GLY A 32 -3.19 -6.06 4.00
CA GLY A 32 -3.16 -5.95 2.55
C GLY A 32 -1.76 -5.74 2.02
N THR A 33 -1.67 -5.62 0.70
CA THR A 33 -0.42 -5.37 -0.02
C THR A 33 -0.27 -3.88 -0.33
N MET A 34 0.97 -3.40 -0.50
CA MET A 34 1.27 -2.05 -0.98
C MET A 34 2.52 -2.10 -1.88
N VAL A 35 2.44 -2.52 -3.14
CA VAL A 35 1.25 -3.05 -3.83
C VAL A 35 1.60 -4.38 -4.50
N SER A 36 0.59 -5.20 -4.81
CA SER A 36 0.72 -6.35 -5.71
C SER A 36 0.95 -5.90 -7.15
N PRO A 37 2.08 -6.25 -7.80
CA PRO A 37 2.29 -5.93 -9.20
C PRO A 37 1.42 -6.81 -10.11
N VAL A 38 0.81 -6.21 -11.13
CA VAL A 38 0.00 -6.96 -12.13
C VAL A 38 0.79 -7.94 -12.98
N THR A 39 2.13 -7.83 -12.99
CA THR A 39 3.01 -8.67 -13.80
C THR A 39 3.32 -10.04 -13.21
N PHE A 40 3.01 -10.29 -11.93
CA PHE A 40 3.43 -11.52 -11.23
C PHE A 40 2.33 -12.57 -11.15
N ARG A 41 1.07 -12.19 -11.31
CA ARG A 41 -0.08 -13.09 -11.17
C ARG A 41 -1.14 -12.78 -12.21
N PRO A 42 -1.77 -13.81 -12.81
CA PRO A 42 -3.01 -13.64 -13.52
C PRO A 42 -4.11 -13.06 -12.61
N ALA A 43 -4.95 -12.19 -13.16
CA ALA A 43 -6.06 -11.54 -12.45
C ALA A 43 -6.95 -12.52 -11.66
N ALA A 44 -7.30 -13.67 -12.25
CA ALA A 44 -8.14 -14.68 -11.61
C ALA A 44 -7.49 -15.28 -10.36
N VAL A 45 -6.17 -15.54 -10.41
CA VAL A 45 -5.41 -16.08 -9.28
C VAL A 45 -5.34 -15.05 -8.16
N LEU A 46 -5.01 -13.79 -8.48
CA LEU A 46 -4.97 -12.71 -7.51
C LEU A 46 -6.35 -12.48 -6.87
N ALA A 47 -7.41 -12.43 -7.67
CA ALA A 47 -8.79 -12.30 -7.18
C ALA A 47 -9.15 -13.39 -6.17
N LYS A 48 -8.75 -14.64 -6.45
CA LYS A 48 -8.98 -15.77 -5.56
C LYS A 48 -8.15 -15.69 -4.28
N SER A 49 -6.87 -15.32 -4.38
CA SER A 49 -6.02 -15.10 -3.19
C SER A 49 -6.61 -14.05 -2.26
N VAL A 50 -7.07 -12.92 -2.81
CA VAL A 50 -7.70 -11.86 -2.02
C VAL A 50 -8.96 -12.36 -1.33
N VAL A 51 -9.86 -13.05 -2.06
CA VAL A 51 -11.09 -13.63 -1.47
C VAL A 51 -10.78 -14.64 -0.38
N THR A 52 -9.78 -15.50 -0.57
CA THR A 52 -9.38 -16.48 0.45
C THR A 52 -8.94 -15.76 1.73
N VAL A 53 -8.11 -14.73 1.62
CA VAL A 53 -7.68 -13.93 2.79
C VAL A 53 -8.85 -13.14 3.37
N ASP A 54 -9.77 -12.65 2.55
CA ASP A 54 -10.99 -11.97 3.00
C ASP A 54 -11.82 -12.87 3.92
N HIS A 55 -12.03 -14.12 3.52
CA HIS A 55 -12.76 -15.13 4.32
C HIS A 55 -12.01 -15.50 5.60
N ILE A 56 -10.70 -15.81 5.51
CA ILE A 56 -9.88 -16.14 6.69
C ILE A 56 -9.86 -14.98 7.69
N SER A 57 -9.81 -13.74 7.18
CA SER A 57 -9.74 -12.54 8.01
C SER A 57 -11.09 -12.07 8.54
N ASN A 58 -12.22 -12.70 8.16
CA ASN A 58 -13.56 -12.20 8.45
C ASN A 58 -13.77 -10.75 7.94
N GLY A 59 -13.40 -10.49 6.69
CA GLY A 59 -13.70 -9.23 6.02
C GLY A 59 -12.72 -8.07 6.27
N ARG A 60 -11.44 -8.35 6.53
CA ARG A 60 -10.44 -7.30 6.88
C ARG A 60 -9.37 -7.06 5.81
N VAL A 61 -9.45 -7.73 4.66
CA VAL A 61 -8.41 -7.61 3.63
C VAL A 61 -8.56 -6.35 2.78
N GLU A 62 -7.44 -5.80 2.32
CA GLU A 62 -7.36 -4.73 1.32
C GLU A 62 -6.44 -5.17 0.16
N LEU A 63 -6.82 -4.87 -1.08
CA LEU A 63 -5.99 -5.12 -2.25
C LEU A 63 -5.25 -3.83 -2.64
N GLY A 64 -3.96 -3.73 -2.32
CA GLY A 64 -3.09 -2.78 -3.00
C GLY A 64 -2.61 -3.37 -4.32
N ILE A 65 -2.79 -2.65 -5.42
CA ILE A 65 -2.40 -3.13 -6.75
C ILE A 65 -1.76 -2.02 -7.58
N GLY A 66 -0.79 -2.39 -8.42
CA GLY A 66 -0.11 -1.44 -9.30
C GLY A 66 0.65 -2.10 -10.44
N ALA A 67 1.28 -1.27 -11.27
CA ALA A 67 1.95 -1.68 -12.51
C ALA A 67 3.29 -2.43 -12.29
N GLY A 68 3.76 -2.55 -11.04
CA GLY A 68 5.14 -2.99 -10.74
C GLY A 68 6.18 -1.95 -11.13
N TRP A 69 7.45 -2.20 -10.78
CA TRP A 69 8.53 -1.26 -11.10
C TRP A 69 9.93 -1.89 -11.09
N PHE A 70 10.12 -3.03 -10.42
CA PHE A 70 11.45 -3.58 -10.17
C PHE A 70 11.87 -4.60 -11.24
N GLU A 71 12.54 -4.12 -12.30
CA GLU A 71 13.02 -4.94 -13.43
C GLU A 71 13.91 -6.11 -12.98
N ALA A 72 14.80 -5.86 -12.00
CA ALA A 72 15.74 -6.86 -11.54
C ALA A 72 15.06 -8.06 -10.86
N GLU A 73 13.87 -7.86 -10.26
CA GLU A 73 13.05 -8.96 -9.75
C GLU A 73 12.37 -9.76 -10.87
N HIS A 74 11.91 -9.08 -11.92
CA HIS A 74 11.32 -9.74 -13.09
C HIS A 74 12.35 -10.66 -13.75
N ALA A 75 13.56 -10.15 -13.98
CA ALA A 75 14.67 -10.94 -14.54
C ALA A 75 14.99 -12.17 -13.68
N THR A 76 15.04 -12.03 -12.35
CA THR A 76 15.32 -13.15 -11.43
C THR A 76 14.28 -14.26 -11.50
N TYR A 77 13.00 -13.91 -11.67
CA TYR A 77 11.91 -14.89 -11.69
C TYR A 77 11.45 -15.28 -13.11
N GLY A 78 12.10 -14.75 -14.15
CA GLY A 78 11.75 -15.04 -15.54
C GLY A 78 10.44 -14.42 -16.01
N PHE A 79 10.05 -13.27 -15.43
CA PHE A 79 8.90 -12.50 -15.90
C PHE A 79 9.33 -11.45 -16.93
N ASP A 80 8.48 -11.19 -17.92
CA ASP A 80 8.70 -10.11 -18.87
C ASP A 80 8.53 -8.75 -18.18
N PHE A 81 9.56 -7.90 -18.26
CA PHE A 81 9.45 -6.52 -17.83
C PHE A 81 8.91 -5.65 -18.96
N MET A 82 7.60 -5.73 -19.16
CA MET A 82 6.88 -4.96 -20.19
C MET A 82 7.14 -3.45 -20.08
N THR A 83 6.88 -2.70 -21.15
CA THR A 83 6.98 -1.25 -21.13
C THR A 83 6.04 -0.64 -20.09
N THR A 84 6.34 0.56 -19.60
CA THR A 84 5.48 1.27 -18.65
C THR A 84 4.04 1.44 -19.17
N ARG A 85 3.87 1.61 -20.48
CA ARG A 85 2.55 1.71 -21.11
C ARG A 85 1.78 0.40 -20.96
N GLU A 86 2.38 -0.71 -21.40
CA GLU A 86 1.76 -2.04 -21.34
C GLU A 86 1.39 -2.43 -19.91
N ARG A 87 2.29 -2.19 -18.92
CA ARG A 87 1.99 -2.51 -17.52
C ARG A 87 0.81 -1.70 -16.95
N LEU A 88 0.62 -0.46 -17.42
CA LEU A 88 -0.52 0.37 -17.01
C LEU A 88 -1.82 -0.01 -17.73
N ASP A 89 -1.75 -0.51 -18.96
CA ASP A 89 -2.91 -1.06 -19.66
C ASP A 89 -3.32 -2.41 -19.06
N GLU A 90 -2.34 -3.23 -18.69
CA GLU A 90 -2.54 -4.48 -17.96
C GLU A 90 -3.15 -4.25 -16.57
N LEU A 91 -2.75 -3.17 -15.88
CA LEU A 91 -3.37 -2.77 -14.62
C LEU A 91 -4.89 -2.52 -14.76
N ASP A 92 -5.30 -1.76 -15.77
CA ASP A 92 -6.72 -1.47 -16.02
C ASP A 92 -7.49 -2.75 -16.38
N ARG A 93 -6.91 -3.60 -17.24
CA ARG A 93 -7.49 -4.87 -17.67
C ARG A 93 -7.67 -5.85 -16.51
N GLN A 94 -6.66 -6.00 -15.65
CA GLN A 94 -6.75 -6.91 -14.51
C GLN A 94 -7.74 -6.40 -13.46
N LEU A 95 -7.77 -5.10 -13.19
CA LEU A 95 -8.74 -4.50 -12.27
C LEU A 95 -10.18 -4.76 -12.70
N GLU A 96 -10.47 -4.59 -14.00
CA GLU A 96 -11.78 -4.92 -14.57
C GLU A 96 -12.16 -6.38 -14.33
N GLN A 97 -11.24 -7.31 -14.61
CA GLN A 97 -11.47 -8.74 -14.40
C GLN A 97 -11.66 -9.10 -12.92
N ILE A 98 -10.82 -8.56 -12.03
CA ILE A 98 -10.89 -8.79 -10.59
C ILE A 98 -12.23 -8.29 -10.04
N VAL A 99 -12.61 -7.05 -10.36
CA VAL A 99 -13.89 -6.47 -9.91
C VAL A 99 -15.06 -7.29 -10.45
N ARG A 100 -15.03 -7.69 -11.73
CA ARG A 100 -16.06 -8.55 -12.31
C ARG A 100 -16.18 -9.89 -11.58
N HIS A 101 -15.07 -10.55 -11.27
CA HIS A 101 -15.08 -11.81 -10.51
C HIS A 101 -15.75 -11.65 -9.14
N TRP A 102 -15.50 -10.53 -8.47
CA TRP A 102 -16.05 -10.26 -7.14
C TRP A 102 -17.52 -9.86 -7.15
N THR A 103 -18.00 -9.14 -8.17
CA THR A 103 -19.33 -8.52 -8.13
C THR A 103 -20.38 -9.15 -9.05
N SER A 104 -19.97 -9.80 -10.16
CA SER A 104 -20.91 -10.10 -11.25
C SER A 104 -20.70 -11.42 -12.00
N ALA A 105 -19.58 -12.13 -11.79
CA ALA A 105 -19.36 -13.42 -12.45
C ALA A 105 -20.09 -14.56 -11.71
N ASP A 106 -21.23 -15.01 -12.23
CA ASP A 106 -22.10 -16.01 -11.56
C ASP A 106 -21.43 -17.36 -11.27
N ASP A 107 -20.33 -17.67 -11.95
CA ASP A 107 -19.58 -18.93 -11.85
C ASP A 107 -18.34 -18.86 -10.95
N VAL A 108 -17.95 -17.67 -10.46
CA VAL A 108 -16.75 -17.50 -9.61
C VAL A 108 -17.13 -17.43 -8.12
N TRP A 109 -16.84 -18.51 -7.40
CA TRP A 109 -17.16 -18.69 -5.97
C TRP A 109 -15.95 -19.10 -5.10
N PRO A 110 -15.96 -18.80 -3.77
CA PRO A 110 -16.96 -17.97 -3.11
C PRO A 110 -16.80 -16.50 -3.48
N LYS A 111 -17.85 -15.71 -3.26
CA LYS A 111 -17.78 -14.24 -3.33
C LYS A 111 -17.05 -13.69 -2.11
N PRO A 112 -16.49 -12.47 -2.18
CA PRO A 112 -15.94 -11.82 -1.00
C PRO A 112 -16.97 -11.70 0.13
N MET A 113 -16.49 -11.74 1.37
CA MET A 113 -17.29 -11.40 2.55
C MET A 113 -17.60 -9.91 2.60
N GLN A 114 -16.62 -9.06 2.25
CA GLN A 114 -16.82 -7.61 2.20
C GLN A 114 -17.74 -7.22 1.04
N GLN A 115 -18.71 -6.34 1.33
CA GLN A 115 -19.64 -5.78 0.35
C GLN A 115 -19.30 -4.30 0.08
N PRO A 116 -19.38 -3.83 -1.19
CA PRO A 116 -19.67 -4.61 -2.39
C PRO A 116 -18.51 -5.51 -2.85
N ARG A 117 -17.30 -5.26 -2.35
CA ARG A 117 -16.07 -6.05 -2.57
C ARG A 117 -14.98 -5.58 -1.59
N PRO A 118 -13.83 -6.28 -1.47
CA PRO A 118 -12.69 -5.78 -0.72
C PRO A 118 -12.21 -4.42 -1.27
N PRO A 119 -11.74 -3.50 -0.42
CA PRO A 119 -11.23 -2.21 -0.86
C PRO A 119 -9.99 -2.34 -1.75
N ILE A 120 -9.95 -1.54 -2.80
CA ILE A 120 -8.85 -1.46 -3.76
C ILE A 120 -8.05 -0.18 -3.50
N ILE A 121 -6.74 -0.32 -3.34
CA ILE A 121 -5.79 0.78 -3.18
C ILE A 121 -4.88 0.80 -4.42
N ILE A 122 -4.79 1.95 -5.09
CA ILE A 122 -3.85 2.14 -6.20
C ILE A 122 -2.75 3.09 -5.76
N GLY A 123 -1.50 2.63 -5.91
CA GLY A 123 -0.31 3.41 -5.58
C GLY A 123 0.25 4.19 -6.77
N GLY A 124 0.78 5.40 -6.53
CA GLY A 124 1.54 6.13 -7.53
C GLY A 124 1.87 7.58 -7.18
N THR A 125 2.32 8.34 -8.17
CA THR A 125 2.72 9.76 -8.03
C THR A 125 1.77 10.71 -8.77
N ALA A 126 0.48 10.37 -8.80
CA ALA A 126 -0.60 11.10 -9.48
C ALA A 126 -0.36 11.37 -10.98
N ARG A 127 0.28 10.42 -11.68
CA ARG A 127 0.45 10.51 -13.14
C ARG A 127 -0.87 10.22 -13.87
N PRO A 128 -1.13 10.81 -15.05
CA PRO A 128 -2.46 10.76 -15.70
C PRO A 128 -3.08 9.36 -15.82
N ARG A 129 -2.27 8.35 -16.16
CA ARG A 129 -2.76 6.96 -16.30
C ARG A 129 -3.11 6.30 -14.96
N THR A 130 -2.32 6.50 -13.90
CA THR A 130 -2.63 5.94 -12.58
C THR A 130 -3.80 6.67 -11.93
N VAL A 131 -3.93 7.98 -12.15
CA VAL A 131 -5.11 8.76 -11.77
C VAL A 131 -6.36 8.23 -12.45
N ARG A 132 -6.34 8.00 -13.77
CA ARG A 132 -7.47 7.42 -14.51
C ARG A 132 -7.89 6.06 -13.94
N ALA A 133 -6.93 5.15 -13.72
CA ALA A 133 -7.21 3.84 -13.15
C ALA A 133 -7.81 3.95 -11.74
N ALA A 134 -7.29 4.85 -10.90
CA ALA A 134 -7.78 5.07 -9.55
C ALA A 134 -9.20 5.63 -9.51
N VAL A 135 -9.48 6.66 -10.31
CA VAL A 135 -10.82 7.23 -10.41
C VAL A 135 -11.84 6.18 -10.85
N ARG A 136 -11.45 5.27 -11.75
CA ARG A 136 -12.32 4.20 -12.24
C ARG A 136 -12.52 3.06 -11.24
N TRP A 137 -11.48 2.62 -10.54
CA TRP A 137 -11.49 1.35 -9.82
C TRP A 137 -11.17 1.40 -8.32
N ALA A 138 -10.38 2.37 -7.88
CA ALA A 138 -9.85 2.38 -6.51
C ALA A 138 -10.86 2.97 -5.53
N ASP A 139 -10.78 2.58 -4.27
CA ASP A 139 -11.46 3.23 -3.14
C ASP A 139 -10.50 4.19 -2.41
N GLU A 140 -9.19 3.95 -2.53
CA GLU A 140 -8.14 4.77 -1.96
C GLU A 140 -6.98 4.95 -2.96
N TYR A 141 -6.41 6.15 -3.00
CA TYR A 141 -5.17 6.42 -3.72
C TYR A 141 -4.02 6.61 -2.72
N ASN A 142 -2.96 5.82 -2.87
CA ASN A 142 -1.76 5.94 -2.05
C ASN A 142 -0.64 6.67 -2.81
N THR A 143 -0.20 7.82 -2.30
CA THR A 143 0.99 8.51 -2.82
C THR A 143 2.27 7.98 -2.18
N VAL A 144 3.29 7.74 -2.99
CA VAL A 144 4.55 7.13 -2.54
C VAL A 144 5.63 8.19 -2.29
N PHE A 145 6.25 8.12 -1.11
CA PHE A 145 7.33 8.99 -0.60
C PHE A 145 7.19 10.48 -0.97
N PRO A 146 6.01 11.12 -0.74
CA PRO A 146 5.84 12.52 -1.08
C PRO A 146 6.54 13.42 -0.04
N THR A 147 6.95 14.62 -0.45
CA THR A 147 7.02 15.77 0.47
C THR A 147 5.60 16.29 0.78
N VAL A 148 5.44 17.16 1.78
CA VAL A 148 4.14 17.78 2.09
C VAL A 148 3.57 18.55 0.88
N GLU A 149 4.41 19.27 0.13
CA GLU A 149 3.97 20.00 -1.06
C GLU A 149 3.53 19.04 -2.17
N GLU A 150 4.33 18.01 -2.46
CA GLU A 150 3.96 17.02 -3.45
C GLU A 150 2.67 16.29 -3.07
N ALA A 151 2.46 15.99 -1.78
CA ALA A 151 1.22 15.38 -1.30
C ALA A 151 0.02 16.28 -1.61
N ARG A 152 0.15 17.60 -1.41
CA ARG A 152 -0.89 18.60 -1.74
C ARG A 152 -1.18 18.63 -3.23
N GLU A 153 -0.16 18.77 -4.07
CA GLU A 153 -0.32 18.86 -5.53
C GLU A 153 -0.94 17.59 -6.13
N ARG A 154 -0.46 16.43 -5.67
CA ARG A 154 -0.97 15.12 -6.08
C ARG A 154 -2.42 14.95 -5.62
N LYS A 155 -2.78 15.34 -4.38
CA LYS A 155 -4.18 15.32 -3.91
C LYS A 155 -5.08 16.19 -4.78
N GLN A 156 -4.68 17.43 -5.05
CA GLN A 156 -5.48 18.33 -5.89
C GLN A 156 -5.70 17.77 -7.29
N THR A 157 -4.70 17.09 -7.85
CA THR A 157 -4.82 16.40 -9.14
C THR A 157 -5.84 15.27 -9.09
N LEU A 158 -5.81 14.45 -8.04
CA LEU A 158 -6.78 13.37 -7.82
C LEU A 158 -8.20 13.91 -7.62
N ASP A 159 -8.37 14.92 -6.77
CA ASP A 159 -9.67 15.53 -6.46
C ASP A 159 -10.30 16.15 -7.72
N ARG A 160 -9.51 16.86 -8.55
CA ARG A 160 -9.98 17.38 -9.84
C ARG A 160 -10.42 16.28 -10.79
N ALA A 161 -9.65 15.19 -10.87
CA ALA A 161 -9.97 14.08 -11.76
C ALA A 161 -11.22 13.31 -11.31
N ALA A 162 -11.41 13.10 -10.00
CA ALA A 162 -12.60 12.48 -9.45
C ALA A 162 -13.86 13.32 -9.76
N ARG A 163 -13.81 14.63 -9.50
CA ARG A 163 -14.93 15.55 -9.81
C ARG A 163 -15.26 15.59 -11.30
N ALA A 164 -14.24 15.64 -12.16
CA ALA A 164 -14.44 15.61 -13.62
C ALA A 164 -15.10 14.32 -14.11
N ALA A 165 -14.93 13.22 -13.39
CA ALA A 165 -15.58 11.94 -13.66
C ALA A 165 -16.94 11.77 -12.94
N GLY A 166 -17.46 12.81 -12.27
CA GLY A 166 -18.71 12.76 -11.52
C GLY A 166 -18.65 11.87 -10.26
N ARG A 167 -17.46 11.70 -9.69
CA ARG A 167 -17.23 10.88 -8.49
C ARG A 167 -16.77 11.75 -7.32
N GLU A 168 -17.17 11.37 -6.12
CA GLU A 168 -16.59 11.93 -4.89
C GLU A 168 -15.07 11.71 -4.82
N PRO A 169 -14.32 12.60 -4.15
CA PRO A 169 -12.89 12.42 -3.92
C PRO A 169 -12.57 11.05 -3.30
N LEU A 170 -11.52 10.42 -3.81
CA LEU A 170 -10.97 9.19 -3.23
C LEU A 170 -10.39 9.47 -1.85
N ARG A 171 -10.44 8.46 -0.98
CA ARG A 171 -9.60 8.50 0.22
C ARG A 171 -8.15 8.64 -0.20
N TYR A 172 -7.43 9.57 0.42
CA TYR A 172 -6.05 9.86 0.04
C TYR A 172 -5.08 9.43 1.15
N SER A 173 -4.15 8.55 0.83
CA SER A 173 -3.15 8.04 1.76
C SER A 173 -1.74 8.23 1.25
N MET A 174 -0.76 8.05 2.13
CA MET A 174 0.66 8.06 1.76
C MET A 174 1.38 6.83 2.27
N MET A 175 2.41 6.39 1.55
CA MET A 175 3.42 5.46 2.05
C MET A 175 4.76 6.19 2.17
N ILE A 176 5.37 6.15 3.35
CA ILE A 176 6.61 6.87 3.63
C ILE A 176 7.44 6.13 4.69
N GLY A 177 8.76 6.15 4.54
CA GLY A 177 9.68 5.55 5.52
C GLY A 177 9.67 6.31 6.84
N CYS A 178 9.86 5.61 7.95
CA CYS A 178 9.92 6.26 9.25
C CYS A 178 10.88 5.63 10.26
N ALA A 179 11.35 6.44 11.21
CA ALA A 179 12.06 6.03 12.41
C ALA A 179 11.60 6.92 13.58
N VAL A 180 10.79 6.37 14.47
CA VAL A 180 10.25 7.08 15.63
C VAL A 180 10.90 6.57 16.89
N ALA A 181 11.11 7.40 17.90
CA ALA A 181 11.56 6.97 19.23
C ALA A 181 10.90 7.78 20.36
N ARG A 182 11.07 7.34 21.62
CA ARG A 182 10.62 8.11 22.79
C ARG A 182 11.62 9.18 23.19
N THR A 183 12.91 8.94 23.00
CA THR A 183 13.99 9.89 23.33
C THR A 183 14.93 10.12 22.16
N ALA A 184 15.70 11.22 22.22
CA ALA A 184 16.70 11.54 21.22
C ALA A 184 17.82 10.49 21.14
N GLU A 185 18.22 9.90 22.28
CA GLU A 185 19.24 8.84 22.32
C GLU A 185 18.74 7.55 21.66
N GLU A 186 17.47 7.19 21.87
CA GLU A 186 16.86 6.05 21.19
C GLU A 186 16.73 6.31 19.69
N LEU A 187 16.33 7.53 19.30
CA LEU A 187 16.27 7.93 17.90
C LEU A 187 17.64 7.79 17.23
N GLN A 188 18.69 8.31 17.85
CA GLN A 188 20.05 8.24 17.35
C GLN A 188 20.48 6.79 17.07
N ARG A 189 20.25 5.88 18.03
CA ARG A 189 20.54 4.44 17.84
C ARG A 189 19.74 3.82 16.70
N ARG A 190 18.47 4.20 16.51
CA ARG A 190 17.67 3.72 15.37
C ARG A 190 18.20 4.25 14.04
N LEU A 191 18.58 5.52 13.98
CA LEU A 191 19.08 6.15 12.75
C LEU A 191 20.42 5.60 12.31
N GLU A 192 21.30 5.18 13.23
CA GLU A 192 22.58 4.51 12.91
C GLU A 192 22.40 3.21 12.12
N ARG A 193 21.23 2.57 12.22
CA ARG A 193 20.90 1.34 11.48
C ARG A 193 20.39 1.62 10.07
N HIS A 194 20.10 2.88 9.74
CA HIS A 194 19.60 3.28 8.43
C HIS A 194 20.75 3.77 7.54
N ARG A 195 20.73 3.44 6.24
CA ARG A 195 21.68 4.00 5.27
C ARG A 195 21.57 5.53 5.17
N SER A 196 20.36 6.05 5.32
CA SER A 196 20.06 7.47 5.42
C SER A 196 18.81 7.65 6.30
N PRO A 197 18.69 8.76 7.04
CA PRO A 197 17.51 9.03 7.84
C PRO A 197 16.23 8.97 6.99
N PRO A 198 15.18 8.24 7.43
CA PRO A 198 13.92 8.22 6.72
C PRO A 198 13.23 9.60 6.79
N PRO A 199 12.38 9.96 5.82
CA PRO A 199 11.76 11.28 5.75
C PRO A 199 10.94 11.65 6.98
N ILE A 200 10.30 10.66 7.61
CA ILE A 200 9.62 10.83 8.90
C ILE A 200 10.53 10.29 9.99
N SER A 201 11.22 11.16 10.72
CA SER A 201 12.02 10.74 11.85
C SER A 201 11.98 11.75 12.99
N GLY A 202 12.03 11.25 14.21
CA GLY A 202 11.90 12.09 15.40
C GLY A 202 11.43 11.35 16.63
N THR A 203 11.28 12.11 17.71
CA THR A 203 10.49 11.73 18.87
C THR A 203 9.00 11.60 18.51
N ILE A 204 8.21 11.01 19.40
CA ILE A 204 6.76 10.88 19.21
C ILE A 204 6.12 12.24 18.87
N ASP A 205 6.45 13.29 19.61
CA ASP A 205 5.83 14.62 19.42
C ASP A 205 6.23 15.26 18.09
N GLU A 206 7.51 15.15 17.71
CA GLU A 206 7.99 15.64 16.42
C GLU A 206 7.32 14.90 15.25
N VAL A 207 7.18 13.57 15.36
CA VAL A 207 6.55 12.75 14.33
C VAL A 207 5.04 13.02 14.24
N VAL A 208 4.36 13.24 15.36
CA VAL A 208 2.95 13.67 15.36
C VAL A 208 2.80 14.97 14.59
N GLU A 209 3.63 15.99 14.84
CA GLU A 209 3.53 17.25 14.08
C GLU A 209 3.88 17.09 12.60
N GLN A 210 4.88 16.27 12.27
CA GLN A 210 5.18 15.94 10.87
C GLN A 210 3.95 15.31 10.19
N LEU A 211 3.27 14.36 10.84
CA LEU A 211 2.05 13.72 10.29
C LEU A 211 0.86 14.68 10.21
N ARG A 212 0.69 15.58 11.20
CA ARG A 212 -0.31 16.67 11.13
C ARG A 212 -0.06 17.60 9.95
N ALA A 213 1.20 17.83 9.56
CA ALA A 213 1.49 18.61 8.35
C ALA A 213 0.97 17.95 7.06
N TYR A 214 1.04 16.62 6.95
CA TYR A 214 0.44 15.87 5.84
C TYR A 214 -1.10 15.86 5.93
N GLU A 215 -1.67 15.74 7.13
CA GLU A 215 -3.12 15.81 7.34
C GLU A 215 -3.70 17.16 6.88
N ARG A 216 -3.02 18.28 7.18
CA ARG A 216 -3.43 19.63 6.74
C ARG A 216 -3.51 19.77 5.21
N VAL A 217 -2.77 18.95 4.46
CA VAL A 217 -2.83 18.91 2.99
C VAL A 217 -3.71 17.77 2.45
N GLY A 218 -4.48 17.14 3.33
CA GLY A 218 -5.55 16.20 3.02
C GLY A 218 -5.12 14.74 2.94
N VAL A 219 -3.99 14.35 3.53
CA VAL A 219 -3.68 12.93 3.76
C VAL A 219 -4.51 12.39 4.92
N GLU A 220 -5.31 11.37 4.66
CA GLU A 220 -6.26 10.76 5.60
C GLU A 220 -5.74 9.45 6.22
N ARG A 221 -4.66 8.89 5.67
CA ARG A 221 -4.01 7.67 6.18
C ARG A 221 -2.52 7.68 5.87
N ALA A 222 -1.69 7.38 6.86
CA ALA A 222 -0.26 7.18 6.70
C ALA A 222 0.09 5.69 6.82
N MET A 223 0.73 5.13 5.80
CA MET A 223 1.34 3.81 5.81
C MET A 223 2.83 3.97 6.06
N LEU A 224 3.19 3.83 7.32
CA LEU A 224 4.55 4.05 7.80
C LEU A 224 5.40 2.79 7.53
N GLN A 225 6.39 2.93 6.66
CA GLN A 225 7.28 1.85 6.29
C GLN A 225 8.40 1.72 7.33
N HIS A 226 8.32 0.65 8.12
CA HIS A 226 9.33 0.21 9.07
C HIS A 226 10.11 -0.98 8.48
N LEU A 227 11.39 -0.76 8.16
CA LEU A 227 12.23 -1.74 7.47
C LEU A 227 13.13 -2.56 8.41
N MET A 228 13.18 -2.21 9.70
CA MET A 228 14.00 -2.95 10.68
C MET A 228 13.11 -3.99 11.38
N HIS A 229 12.90 -5.13 10.71
CA HIS A 229 11.92 -6.13 11.12
C HIS A 229 12.18 -6.77 12.50
N ASP A 230 13.39 -6.63 13.04
CA ASP A 230 13.79 -7.09 14.38
C ASP A 230 13.51 -6.06 15.49
N ASP A 231 13.28 -4.79 15.14
CA ASP A 231 12.90 -3.73 16.07
C ASP A 231 11.38 -3.72 16.27
N VAL A 232 10.90 -4.72 17.02
CA VAL A 232 9.48 -4.86 17.34
C VAL A 232 9.02 -3.74 18.30
N GLU A 233 9.92 -3.19 19.10
CA GLU A 233 9.61 -2.07 20.00
C GLU A 233 9.17 -0.82 19.24
N MET A 234 9.72 -0.59 18.06
CA MET A 234 9.29 0.50 17.18
C MET A 234 7.80 0.39 16.82
N VAL A 235 7.24 -0.83 16.70
CA VAL A 235 5.80 -1.04 16.48
C VAL A 235 4.98 -0.56 17.67
N ALA A 236 5.46 -0.76 18.91
CA ALA A 236 4.79 -0.23 20.11
C ALA A 236 4.83 1.31 20.14
N VAL A 237 5.98 1.91 19.80
CA VAL A 237 6.14 3.37 19.70
C VAL A 237 5.21 3.97 18.63
N LEU A 238 5.04 3.30 17.49
CA LEU A 238 4.04 3.69 16.48
C LEU A 238 2.61 3.64 17.02
N GLY A 239 2.30 2.72 17.94
CA GLY A 239 1.03 2.68 18.66
C GLY A 239 0.78 3.93 19.51
N GLU A 240 1.82 4.46 20.16
CA GLU A 240 1.75 5.71 20.92
C GLU A 240 1.55 6.93 20.01
N VAL A 241 2.26 7.00 18.87
CA VAL A 241 2.01 8.02 17.83
C VAL A 241 0.56 7.97 17.36
N ALA A 242 0.06 6.78 17.04
CA ALA A 242 -1.31 6.60 16.58
C ALA A 242 -2.35 7.01 17.64
N ALA A 243 -2.06 6.82 18.93
CA ALA A 243 -2.94 7.27 20.01
C ALA A 243 -3.01 8.79 20.13
N ARG A 244 -1.93 9.51 19.79
CA ARG A 244 -1.85 11.00 19.79
C ARG A 244 -2.51 11.65 18.57
N LEU A 245 -2.76 10.87 17.51
CA LEU A 245 -3.41 11.35 16.28
C LEU A 245 -4.94 11.17 16.29
N ARG A 246 -5.47 10.31 17.17
CA ARG A 246 -6.92 10.12 17.37
C ARG A 246 -7.53 11.30 18.10
#